data_AF-B4NP01-F1
#
_entry.id   AF-B4NP01-F1
#
_cell.length_a   1.000
_cell.length_b   1.000
_cell.length_c   1.000
_cell.angle_alpha   90.00
_cell.angle_beta   90.00
_cell.angle_gamma   90.00
#
_symmetry.space_group_name_H-M   'P 1'
#
loop_
_entity.id
_entity.type
_entity.pdbx_description
1 polymer ?
#
loop_
_entity_poly.entity_id
_entity_poly.type
_entity_poly.pdbx_seq_one_letter_code
_entity_poly.pdbx_strand_id
1 'polypeptide(L)'
;MLVLILIKRSLKCKIAISNHYCGGQNIWKPNRVKHGKEKVVYSFYSQENGVSLVKGAYPQYLINLWENFDEEKGSENDHPKIFKEQQLFVLLELKFAGEDLSTFRFTNAEQAYYAFLQIMTTLAVGEVEYKFEHRDLHWGNILIKAESIKKIPFKLNGKILTIPSKGIRTTIIDYTLSRITFDQFCYYNDLSSDEELFEATGDDQYEIYRKMRQELK
;
A
#
# COMPACT_ATOMS: atom_id res chain seq x y z
N MET A 1 5.11 2.35 -12.97
CA MET A 1 4.73 3.43 -12.04
C MET A 1 3.30 3.16 -11.64
N LEU A 2 3.04 2.88 -10.37
CA LEU A 2 1.66 2.69 -9.90
C LEU A 2 1.17 4.04 -9.37
N VAL A 3 0.01 4.50 -9.85
CA VAL A 3 -0.63 5.70 -9.34
C VAL A 3 -1.85 5.25 -8.54
N LEU A 4 -1.83 5.49 -7.22
CA LEU A 4 -3.00 5.32 -6.38
C LEU A 4 -3.72 6.67 -6.27
N ILE A 5 -5.02 6.66 -6.59
CA ILE A 5 -5.87 7.85 -6.56
C ILE A 5 -6.81 7.72 -5.37
N LEU A 6 -6.66 8.59 -4.36
CA LEU A 6 -7.54 8.66 -3.20
C LEU A 6 -8.51 9.83 -3.31
N ILE A 7 -9.76 9.62 -2.93
CA ILE A 7 -10.84 10.60 -3.05
C ILE A 7 -11.09 11.26 -1.69
N LYS A 8 -11.03 12.60 -1.64
CA LYS A 8 -11.15 13.39 -0.40
C LYS A 8 -12.44 13.15 0.41
N ARG A 9 -13.53 12.68 -0.22
CA ARG A 9 -14.83 12.45 0.44
C ARG A 9 -15.02 11.04 0.99
N SER A 10 -14.19 10.09 0.60
CA SER A 10 -14.34 8.69 0.95
C SER A 10 -12.98 8.02 0.73
N LEU A 11 -12.34 7.61 1.81
CA LEU A 11 -11.16 6.72 1.76
C LEU A 11 -11.49 5.34 1.15
N LYS A 12 -12.74 5.11 0.68
CA LYS A 12 -13.24 3.81 0.20
C LYS A 12 -12.93 3.50 -1.27
N CYS A 13 -12.45 4.45 -2.08
CA CYS A 13 -12.12 4.18 -3.49
C CYS A 13 -10.59 4.09 -3.69
N LYS A 14 -10.10 2.85 -3.83
CA LYS A 14 -8.72 2.54 -4.21
C LYS A 14 -8.75 2.00 -5.63
N ILE A 15 -8.32 2.82 -6.60
CA ILE A 15 -8.09 2.33 -7.97
C ILE A 15 -6.57 2.22 -8.15
N ALA A 16 -6.07 0.99 -8.17
CA ALA A 16 -4.71 0.69 -8.58
C ALA A 16 -4.68 0.47 -10.10
N ILE A 17 -4.13 1.43 -10.83
CA ILE A 17 -3.96 1.29 -12.29
C ILE A 17 -2.63 0.59 -12.54
N SER A 18 -2.68 -0.66 -12.99
CA SER A 18 -1.49 -1.44 -13.37
C SER A 18 -0.97 -0.99 -14.75
N ASN A 19 0.33 -1.22 -14.99
CA ASN A 19 1.10 -0.57 -16.06
C ASN A 19 0.56 -0.82 -17.49
N HIS A 20 0.04 0.22 -18.12
CA HIS A 20 0.19 0.47 -19.56
C HIS A 20 0.72 1.89 -19.78
N TYR A 21 2.04 2.03 -19.80
CA TYR A 21 2.71 3.30 -20.05
C TYR A 21 2.91 3.46 -21.56
N CYS A 22 1.99 4.14 -22.24
CA CYS A 22 2.22 4.69 -23.59
C CYS A 22 2.53 6.18 -23.43
N GLY A 23 3.71 6.60 -23.88
CA GLY A 23 4.17 7.98 -23.78
C GLY A 23 3.20 8.95 -24.43
N GLY A 24 2.63 9.86 -23.64
CA GLY A 24 1.69 10.88 -24.09
C GLY A 24 1.54 12.01 -23.08
N GLN A 25 1.66 13.24 -23.59
CA GLN A 25 1.65 14.58 -23.00
C GLN A 25 1.18 14.79 -21.54
N ASN A 26 1.98 15.57 -20.81
CA ASN A 26 1.79 16.01 -19.42
C ASN A 26 0.56 16.94 -19.26
N ILE A 27 -0.57 16.39 -18.79
CA ILE A 27 -1.77 17.19 -18.46
C ILE A 27 -1.83 17.56 -16.96
N TRP A 28 -1.00 16.95 -16.12
CA TRP A 28 -0.92 17.26 -14.69
C TRP A 28 0.53 17.57 -14.30
N LYS A 29 0.84 18.82 -13.94
CA LYS A 29 2.13 19.20 -13.36
C LYS A 29 1.97 19.39 -11.86
N PRO A 30 2.27 18.37 -11.03
CA PRO A 30 2.23 18.52 -9.58
C PRO A 30 3.39 19.39 -9.08
N ASN A 31 3.11 20.24 -8.08
CA ASN A 31 4.12 20.92 -7.30
C ASN A 31 4.85 19.88 -6.44
N ARG A 32 6.13 19.64 -6.74
CA ARG A 32 6.95 18.60 -6.11
C ARG A 32 7.61 19.11 -4.83
N VAL A 33 7.31 18.47 -3.70
CA VAL A 33 8.09 18.64 -2.47
C VAL A 33 9.08 17.46 -2.37
N LYS A 34 10.38 17.75 -2.45
CA LYS A 34 11.44 16.74 -2.27
C LYS A 34 11.95 16.81 -0.83
N HIS A 35 11.82 15.73 -0.08
CA HIS A 35 12.60 15.52 1.14
C HIS A 35 13.65 14.45 0.86
N GLY A 36 14.92 14.79 1.06
CA GLY A 36 16.03 13.84 1.00
C GLY A 36 16.48 13.45 2.40
N LYS A 37 16.71 12.15 2.63
CA LYS A 37 17.81 11.59 3.45
C LYS A 37 17.82 10.05 3.40
N GLU A 38 19.05 9.53 3.47
CA GLU A 38 19.60 8.15 3.60
C GLU A 38 18.76 6.91 3.23
N LYS A 39 19.31 6.13 2.29
CA LYS A 39 18.86 4.78 1.91
C LYS A 39 19.26 3.75 2.98
N VAL A 40 18.59 3.74 4.12
CA VAL A 40 18.46 2.51 4.92
C VAL A 40 17.17 1.86 4.43
N VAL A 41 17.27 0.63 3.93
CA VAL A 41 16.13 -0.09 3.33
C VAL A 41 15.13 -0.42 4.43
N TYR A 42 14.11 0.40 4.55
CA TYR A 42 12.89 0.11 5.28
C TYR A 42 11.89 -0.44 4.25
N SER A 43 11.48 -1.70 4.38
CA SER A 43 10.49 -2.38 3.52
C SER A 43 9.06 -1.82 3.66
N PHE A 44 8.91 -0.66 4.31
CA PHE A 44 7.72 0.18 4.32
C PHE A 44 7.56 1.06 3.07
N TYR A 45 8.62 1.28 2.30
CA TYR A 45 8.58 2.25 1.19
C TYR A 45 8.45 1.59 -0.18
N SER A 46 7.27 1.76 -0.78
CA SER A 46 7.13 1.79 -2.22
C SER A 46 7.04 3.22 -2.76
N GLN A 47 7.15 4.30 -1.99
CA GLN A 47 7.05 5.65 -2.59
C GLN A 47 8.32 6.03 -3.36
N GLU A 48 8.18 6.45 -4.63
CA GLU A 48 9.33 6.90 -5.45
C GLU A 48 9.31 8.40 -5.74
N ASN A 49 8.13 8.98 -6.00
CA ASN A 49 8.07 10.19 -6.83
C ASN A 49 7.18 11.34 -6.29
N GLY A 50 6.40 11.12 -5.22
CA GLY A 50 5.77 12.21 -4.44
C GLY A 50 4.33 11.94 -4.02
N VAL A 51 3.74 12.93 -3.34
CA VAL A 51 2.30 13.05 -3.05
C VAL A 51 1.81 14.35 -3.69
N SER A 52 0.67 14.32 -4.36
CA SER A 52 0.11 15.50 -5.01
C SER A 52 -1.38 15.63 -4.77
N LEU A 53 -1.85 16.85 -4.51
CA LEU A 53 -3.28 17.17 -4.55
C LEU A 53 -3.60 17.72 -5.94
N VAL A 54 -4.55 17.08 -6.63
CA VAL A 54 -4.97 17.46 -7.98
C VAL A 54 -6.47 17.74 -8.01
N LYS A 55 -6.91 18.55 -8.98
CA LYS A 55 -8.31 18.95 -9.15
C LYS A 55 -8.75 18.84 -10.61
N GLY A 56 -9.83 18.11 -10.89
CA GLY A 56 -10.38 17.98 -12.25
C GLY A 56 -11.22 16.71 -12.39
N ALA A 57 -11.71 16.44 -13.61
CA ALA A 57 -12.31 15.15 -13.94
C ALA A 57 -11.24 14.06 -14.15
N TYR A 58 -11.66 12.79 -14.18
CA TYR A 58 -10.77 11.69 -14.55
C TYR A 58 -10.30 11.85 -16.01
N PRO A 59 -8.99 11.81 -16.29
CA PRO A 59 -8.49 11.85 -17.66
C PRO A 59 -9.03 10.71 -18.51
N GLN A 60 -9.37 10.99 -19.77
CA GLN A 60 -9.96 10.00 -20.69
C GLN A 60 -9.10 8.74 -20.85
N TYR A 61 -7.77 8.87 -20.87
CA TYR A 61 -6.90 7.70 -20.98
C TYR A 61 -6.96 6.78 -19.74
N LEU A 62 -7.18 7.34 -18.53
CA LEU A 62 -7.36 6.53 -17.31
C LEU A 62 -8.74 5.88 -17.26
N ILE A 63 -9.76 6.55 -17.82
CA ILE A 63 -11.08 5.97 -18.02
C ILE A 63 -10.98 4.73 -18.90
N ASN A 64 -10.33 4.84 -20.06
CA ASN A 64 -10.19 3.71 -20.97
C ASN A 64 -9.43 2.53 -20.33
N LEU A 65 -8.40 2.81 -19.51
CA LEU A 65 -7.69 1.77 -18.77
C LEU A 65 -8.58 1.09 -17.71
N TRP A 66 -9.43 1.85 -17.05
CA TRP A 66 -10.40 1.32 -16.10
C TRP A 66 -11.45 0.46 -16.80
N GLU A 67 -12.00 0.92 -17.94
CA GLU A 67 -12.99 0.18 -18.75
C GLU A 67 -12.39 -1.15 -19.24
N ASN A 68 -11.17 -1.15 -19.76
CA ASN A 68 -10.49 -2.38 -20.18
C ASN A 68 -10.30 -3.36 -19.00
N PHE A 69 -9.94 -2.85 -17.82
CA PHE A 69 -9.78 -3.69 -16.62
C PHE A 69 -11.11 -4.28 -16.16
N ASP A 70 -12.18 -3.48 -16.14
CA ASP A 70 -13.53 -3.92 -15.77
C ASP A 70 -14.05 -4.98 -16.74
N GLU A 71 -13.85 -4.82 -18.04
CA GLU A 71 -14.20 -5.84 -19.05
C GLU A 71 -13.44 -7.16 -18.85
N GLU A 72 -12.16 -7.12 -18.49
CA GLU A 72 -11.33 -8.32 -18.34
C GLU A 72 -11.47 -9.02 -16.99
N LYS A 73 -11.68 -8.27 -15.90
CA LYS A 73 -11.57 -8.74 -14.51
C LYS A 73 -12.82 -8.47 -13.67
N GLY A 74 -13.69 -7.57 -14.11
CA GLY A 74 -14.72 -6.98 -13.29
C GLY A 74 -14.16 -6.00 -12.27
N SER A 75 -14.95 -4.97 -11.94
CA SER A 75 -14.66 -3.98 -10.91
C SER A 75 -15.88 -3.77 -10.03
N GLU A 76 -15.67 -3.81 -8.71
CA GLU A 76 -16.69 -3.41 -7.72
C GLU A 76 -16.79 -1.89 -7.55
N ASN A 77 -15.82 -1.13 -8.10
CA ASN A 77 -15.83 0.33 -8.03
C ASN A 77 -16.82 0.95 -9.03
N ASP A 78 -17.39 2.09 -8.65
CA ASP A 78 -18.14 2.93 -9.58
C ASP A 78 -17.27 3.41 -10.75
N HIS A 79 -17.88 3.51 -11.93
CA HIS A 79 -17.21 4.01 -13.12
C HIS A 79 -16.67 5.46 -12.92
N PRO A 80 -15.39 5.76 -13.18
CA PRO A 80 -14.73 7.02 -12.78
C PRO A 80 -15.29 8.32 -13.41
N LYS A 81 -16.07 8.23 -14.50
CA LYS A 81 -16.86 9.34 -15.10
C LYS A 81 -17.84 10.03 -14.13
N ILE A 82 -18.14 9.43 -12.97
CA ILE A 82 -18.95 10.09 -11.93
C ILE A 82 -18.29 11.38 -11.42
N PHE A 83 -16.95 11.46 -11.44
CA PHE A 83 -16.22 12.63 -10.95
C PHE A 83 -16.16 13.76 -11.99
N LYS A 84 -16.44 14.99 -11.54
CA LYS A 84 -16.49 16.20 -12.38
C LYS A 84 -15.29 17.12 -12.10
N GLU A 85 -15.16 18.18 -12.89
CA GLU A 85 -14.01 19.12 -12.87
C GLU A 85 -13.66 19.76 -11.51
N GLN A 86 -14.58 19.74 -10.55
CA GLN A 86 -14.35 20.30 -9.22
C GLN A 86 -13.81 19.27 -8.22
N GLN A 87 -13.75 17.99 -8.59
CA GLN A 87 -13.30 16.91 -7.71
C GLN A 87 -11.82 17.07 -7.35
N LEU A 88 -11.50 16.85 -6.07
CA LEU A 88 -10.13 16.80 -5.58
C LEU A 88 -9.68 15.36 -5.37
N PHE A 89 -8.47 15.05 -5.81
CA PHE A 89 -7.83 13.74 -5.61
C PHE A 89 -6.46 13.91 -4.97
N VAL A 90 -6.10 12.96 -4.12
CA VAL A 90 -4.72 12.78 -3.67
C VAL A 90 -4.09 11.68 -4.53
N LEU A 91 -3.02 12.04 -5.24
CA LEU A 91 -2.22 11.11 -6.02
C LEU A 91 -1.01 10.69 -5.22
N LEU A 92 -0.89 9.38 -5.01
CA LEU A 92 0.28 8.74 -4.41
C LEU A 92 1.02 7.98 -5.51
N GLU A 93 2.24 8.43 -5.81
CA GLU A 93 3.07 7.80 -6.84
C GLU A 93 4.03 6.78 -6.23
N LEU A 94 3.76 5.51 -6.50
CA LEU A 94 4.41 4.37 -5.89
C LEU A 94 5.22 3.57 -6.94
N LYS A 95 6.38 3.09 -6.52
CA LYS A 95 7.15 2.01 -7.12
C LYS A 95 6.24 0.81 -7.28
N PHE A 96 6.35 0.20 -8.46
CA PHE A 96 5.78 -1.11 -8.66
C PHE A 96 6.51 -2.11 -7.74
N ALA A 97 5.76 -2.74 -6.84
CA ALA A 97 6.30 -3.64 -5.82
C ALA A 97 5.96 -5.11 -6.07
N GLY A 98 5.34 -5.43 -7.21
CA GLY A 98 4.97 -6.77 -7.61
C GLY A 98 3.46 -6.99 -7.62
N GLU A 99 3.07 -8.26 -7.52
CA GLU A 99 1.69 -8.72 -7.38
C GLU A 99 1.36 -8.98 -5.90
N ASP A 100 0.08 -9.07 -5.55
CA ASP A 100 -0.33 -9.34 -4.18
C ASP A 100 -0.13 -10.82 -3.78
N LEU A 101 -0.05 -11.08 -2.48
CA LEU A 101 0.24 -12.41 -1.94
C LEU A 101 -0.88 -13.42 -2.27
N SER A 102 -2.12 -13.00 -2.53
CA SER A 102 -3.21 -13.93 -2.83
C SER A 102 -3.06 -14.58 -4.22
N THR A 103 -2.45 -13.87 -5.17
CA THR A 103 -2.16 -14.39 -6.52
C THR A 103 -0.77 -15.00 -6.65
N PHE A 104 0.20 -14.52 -5.85
CA PHE A 104 1.59 -14.96 -5.97
C PHE A 104 1.74 -16.48 -5.77
N ARG A 105 2.59 -17.11 -6.59
CA ARG A 105 2.90 -18.54 -6.52
C ARG A 105 4.34 -18.76 -6.10
N PHE A 106 4.52 -19.23 -4.87
CA PHE A 106 5.83 -19.63 -4.37
C PHE A 106 6.36 -20.86 -5.11
N THR A 107 7.65 -20.84 -5.41
CA THR A 107 8.34 -21.95 -6.07
C THR A 107 8.57 -23.13 -5.14
N ASN A 108 8.71 -22.88 -3.83
CA ASN A 108 8.89 -23.89 -2.79
C ASN A 108 8.61 -23.31 -1.39
N ALA A 109 8.55 -24.18 -0.38
CA ALA A 109 8.30 -23.81 1.01
C ALA A 109 9.39 -22.90 1.60
N GLU A 110 10.64 -23.03 1.14
CA GLU A 110 11.73 -22.18 1.59
C GLU A 110 11.49 -20.72 1.18
N GLN A 111 11.05 -20.48 -0.06
CA GLN A 111 10.72 -19.14 -0.53
C GLN A 111 9.56 -18.53 0.28
N ALA A 112 8.52 -19.30 0.59
CA ALA A 112 7.42 -18.86 1.45
C ALA A 112 7.89 -18.49 2.86
N TYR A 113 8.74 -19.33 3.46
CA TYR A 113 9.34 -19.08 4.78
C TYR A 113 10.14 -17.77 4.82
N TYR A 114 10.97 -17.52 3.79
CA TYR A 114 11.73 -16.28 3.73
C TYR A 114 10.88 -15.05 3.38
N ALA A 115 9.74 -15.22 2.68
CA ALA A 115 8.75 -14.16 2.52
C ALA A 115 8.17 -13.76 3.89
N PHE A 116 7.72 -14.77 4.65
CA PHE A 116 7.20 -14.57 6.01
C PHE A 116 8.23 -13.87 6.91
N LEU A 117 9.49 -14.31 6.89
CA LEU A 117 10.55 -13.69 7.68
C LEU A 117 10.80 -12.22 7.30
N GLN A 118 10.74 -11.88 6.01
CA GLN A 118 10.83 -10.48 5.55
C GLN A 118 9.65 -9.64 6.06
N ILE A 119 8.42 -10.16 6.01
CA ILE A 119 7.21 -9.47 6.51
C ILE A 119 7.34 -9.22 8.02
N MET A 120 7.66 -10.25 8.80
CA MET A 120 7.81 -10.13 10.27
C MET A 120 8.92 -9.15 10.65
N THR A 121 10.04 -9.19 9.93
CA THR A 121 11.15 -8.27 10.21
C THR A 121 10.82 -6.84 9.81
N THR A 122 10.04 -6.65 8.74
CA THR A 122 9.52 -5.32 8.37
C THR A 122 8.68 -4.75 9.51
N LEU A 123 7.70 -5.52 10.00
CA LEU A 123 6.85 -5.12 11.13
C LEU A 123 7.68 -4.78 12.37
N ALA A 124 8.61 -5.66 12.77
CA ALA A 124 9.46 -5.43 13.93
C ALA A 124 10.29 -4.14 13.83
N VAL A 125 10.79 -3.81 12.63
CA VAL A 125 11.49 -2.53 12.40
C VAL A 125 10.54 -1.34 12.58
N GLY A 126 9.32 -1.42 12.07
CA GLY A 126 8.33 -0.35 12.24
C GLY A 126 7.90 -0.17 13.70
N GLU A 127 7.71 -1.27 14.43
CA GLU A 127 7.39 -1.26 15.85
C GLU A 127 8.48 -0.55 16.65
N VAL A 128 9.75 -0.89 16.42
CA VAL A 128 10.89 -0.29 17.10
C VAL A 128 11.07 1.18 16.77
N GLU A 129 11.01 1.55 15.48
CA GLU A 129 11.34 2.91 15.04
C GLU A 129 10.16 3.88 15.22
N TYR A 130 8.93 3.39 15.07
CA TYR A 130 7.75 4.25 14.98
C TYR A 130 6.57 3.78 15.83
N LYS A 131 6.71 2.76 16.69
CA LYS A 131 5.57 2.13 17.37
C LYS A 131 4.45 1.78 16.36
N PHE A 132 4.86 1.32 15.17
CA PHE A 132 3.98 1.08 14.04
C PHE A 132 3.03 -0.08 14.31
N GLU A 133 1.77 0.10 13.91
CA GLU A 133 0.77 -0.94 13.81
C GLU A 133 0.09 -0.81 12.45
N HIS A 134 0.05 -1.87 11.64
CA HIS A 134 -0.61 -1.80 10.33
C HIS A 134 -2.14 -1.73 10.44
N ARG A 135 -2.70 -2.54 11.37
CA ARG A 135 -4.14 -2.68 11.68
C ARG A 135 -5.03 -3.16 10.54
N ASP A 136 -4.45 -3.57 9.42
CA ASP A 136 -5.19 -4.07 8.25
C ASP A 136 -4.33 -4.94 7.31
N LEU A 137 -3.45 -5.76 7.88
CA LEU A 137 -2.47 -6.51 7.10
C LEU A 137 -3.05 -7.84 6.60
N HIS A 138 -4.01 -7.78 5.70
CA HIS A 138 -4.46 -8.95 4.94
C HIS A 138 -3.48 -9.25 3.79
N TRP A 139 -3.56 -10.45 3.21
CA TRP A 139 -2.72 -10.88 2.09
C TRP A 139 -2.74 -9.95 0.86
N GLY A 140 -3.82 -9.21 0.63
CA GLY A 140 -3.91 -8.21 -0.44
C GLY A 140 -2.98 -7.00 -0.23
N ASN A 141 -2.59 -6.74 1.02
CA ASN A 141 -1.70 -5.64 1.41
C ASN A 141 -0.22 -6.05 1.51
N ILE A 142 0.10 -7.26 1.03
CA ILE A 142 1.47 -7.77 0.93
C ILE A 142 1.78 -7.98 -0.55
N LEU A 143 2.66 -7.15 -1.11
CA LEU A 143 3.14 -7.31 -2.47
C LEU A 143 4.44 -8.10 -2.53
N ILE A 144 4.58 -8.95 -3.54
CA ILE A 144 5.77 -9.76 -3.79
C ILE A 144 6.27 -9.53 -5.22
N LYS A 145 7.56 -9.22 -5.34
CA LYS A 145 8.25 -9.14 -6.64
C LYS A 145 9.51 -10.00 -6.66
N ALA A 146 9.94 -10.34 -7.87
CA ALA A 146 11.25 -10.92 -8.10
C ALA A 146 12.37 -10.00 -7.59
N GLU A 147 13.40 -10.61 -7.00
CA GLU A 147 14.54 -9.93 -6.39
C GLU A 147 15.84 -10.61 -6.83
N SER A 148 16.76 -9.83 -7.40
CA SER A 148 18.08 -10.31 -7.81
C SER A 148 19.10 -10.27 -6.66
N ILE A 149 18.88 -9.41 -5.66
CA ILE A 149 19.74 -9.30 -4.49
C ILE A 149 19.55 -10.53 -3.61
N LYS A 150 20.63 -11.26 -3.30
CA LYS A 150 20.56 -12.52 -2.54
C LYS A 150 20.19 -12.37 -1.06
N LYS A 151 20.51 -11.23 -0.46
CA LYS A 151 20.28 -10.94 0.97
C LYS A 151 19.77 -9.52 1.13
N ILE A 152 18.66 -9.35 1.83
CA ILE A 152 18.01 -8.06 2.08
C ILE A 152 18.43 -7.58 3.48
N PRO A 153 19.06 -6.39 3.60
CA PRO A 153 19.43 -5.82 4.89
C PRO A 153 18.23 -5.15 5.56
N PHE A 154 18.14 -5.30 6.87
CA PHE A 154 17.21 -4.64 7.77
C PHE A 154 17.99 -4.01 8.91
N LYS A 155 17.60 -2.82 9.37
CA LYS A 155 18.19 -2.17 10.55
C LYS A 155 17.18 -2.26 11.69
N LEU A 156 17.49 -3.03 12.73
CA LEU A 156 16.65 -3.21 13.91
C LEU A 156 17.47 -2.91 15.16
N ASN A 157 17.02 -1.96 16.00
CA ASN A 157 17.75 -1.53 17.20
C ASN A 157 19.21 -1.14 16.90
N GLY A 158 19.44 -0.45 15.79
CA GLY A 158 20.79 -0.07 15.33
C GLY A 158 21.67 -1.21 14.79
N LYS A 159 21.22 -2.47 14.85
CA LYS A 159 21.93 -3.63 14.30
C LYS A 159 21.45 -3.96 12.90
N ILE A 160 22.37 -4.36 12.02
CA ILE A 160 22.04 -4.82 10.68
C ILE A 160 21.76 -6.33 10.73
N LEU A 161 20.54 -6.70 10.37
CA LEU A 161 20.12 -8.08 10.12
C LEU A 161 20.06 -8.31 8.61
N THR A 162 20.40 -9.50 8.14
CA THR A 162 20.30 -9.84 6.71
C THR A 162 19.46 -11.08 6.51
N ILE A 163 18.41 -10.97 5.69
CA ILE A 163 17.49 -12.06 5.38
C ILE A 163 17.73 -12.51 3.94
N PRO A 164 17.99 -13.81 3.68
CA PRO A 164 17.99 -14.35 2.32
C PRO A 164 16.70 -14.01 1.56
N SER A 165 16.84 -13.45 0.36
CA SER A 165 15.67 -13.06 -0.45
C SER A 165 14.96 -14.27 -1.06
N LYS A 166 15.70 -15.35 -1.34
CA LYS A 166 15.23 -16.50 -2.14
C LYS A 166 14.54 -16.07 -3.44
N GLY A 167 15.10 -15.05 -4.08
CA GLY A 167 14.62 -14.54 -5.36
C GLY A 167 13.38 -13.65 -5.26
N ILE A 168 12.93 -13.29 -4.06
CA ILE A 168 11.75 -12.43 -3.85
C ILE A 168 12.01 -11.29 -2.85
N ARG A 169 11.22 -10.23 -3.00
CA ARG A 169 11.11 -9.14 -2.02
C ARG A 169 9.65 -8.92 -1.68
N THR A 170 9.34 -8.91 -0.39
CA THR A 170 8.02 -8.51 0.13
C THR A 170 7.95 -7.01 0.38
N THR A 171 6.80 -6.40 0.13
CA THR A 171 6.52 -4.99 0.43
C THR A 171 5.14 -4.89 1.07
N ILE A 172 5.06 -4.27 2.24
CA ILE A 172 3.77 -3.98 2.89
C ILE A 172 3.23 -2.67 2.29
N ILE A 173 1.93 -2.61 2.02
CA ILE A 173 1.25 -1.44 1.45
C ILE A 173 -0.05 -1.15 2.21
N ASP A 174 -0.69 -0.02 1.86
CA ASP A 174 -2.02 0.34 2.34
C ASP A 174 -2.09 0.65 3.85
N TYR A 175 -1.61 1.83 4.18
CA TYR A 175 -1.53 2.30 5.57
C TYR A 175 -2.79 3.02 6.04
N THR A 176 -3.94 2.77 5.41
CA THR A 176 -5.18 3.53 5.63
C THR A 176 -5.66 3.46 7.08
N LEU A 177 -5.55 2.28 7.71
CA LEU A 177 -5.94 2.08 9.12
C LEU A 177 -4.73 2.09 10.07
N SER A 178 -3.53 2.32 9.56
CA SER A 178 -2.31 2.19 10.34
C SER A 178 -2.18 3.27 11.42
N ARG A 179 -1.30 2.98 12.39
CA ARG A 179 -0.97 3.85 13.50
C ARG A 179 0.55 3.93 13.66
N ILE A 180 1.07 5.14 13.85
CA ILE A 180 2.49 5.40 14.12
C ILE A 180 2.64 6.45 15.21
N THR A 181 3.82 6.47 15.83
CA THR A 181 4.33 7.57 16.64
C THR A 181 5.58 8.13 15.97
N PHE A 182 5.55 9.43 15.65
CA PHE A 182 6.67 10.15 15.04
C PHE A 182 6.80 11.53 15.68
N ASP A 183 8.01 11.95 16.05
CA ASP A 183 8.28 13.22 16.75
C ASP A 183 7.33 13.50 17.92
N GLN A 184 7.08 12.49 18.76
CA GLN A 184 6.15 12.52 19.92
C GLN A 184 4.65 12.58 19.57
N PHE A 185 4.29 12.75 18.30
CA PHE A 185 2.90 12.75 17.85
C PHE A 185 2.46 11.34 17.45
N CYS A 186 1.24 10.98 17.85
CA CYS A 186 0.60 9.74 17.43
C CYS A 186 -0.33 10.02 16.25
N TYR A 187 -0.02 9.44 15.09
CA TYR A 187 -0.85 9.53 13.88
C TYR A 187 -1.57 8.20 13.69
N TYR A 188 -2.89 8.25 13.53
CA TYR A 188 -3.70 7.07 13.33
C TYR A 188 -5.04 7.44 12.70
N ASN A 189 -5.71 6.46 12.09
CA ASN A 189 -7.12 6.59 11.74
C ASN A 189 -7.97 6.18 12.95
N ASP A 190 -8.90 7.04 13.35
CA ASP A 190 -9.82 6.73 14.46
C ASP A 190 -10.93 5.81 13.97
N LEU A 191 -10.86 4.55 14.40
CA LEU A 191 -11.80 3.50 14.01
C LEU A 191 -12.99 3.40 14.97
N SER A 192 -13.04 4.20 16.04
CA SER A 192 -14.05 4.05 17.10
C SER A 192 -15.48 4.23 16.61
N SER A 193 -15.68 4.98 15.52
CA SER A 193 -16.98 5.28 14.93
C SER A 193 -17.32 4.42 13.70
N ASP A 194 -16.47 3.47 13.30
CA ASP A 194 -16.69 2.66 12.08
C ASP A 194 -17.37 1.33 12.44
N GLU A 195 -18.70 1.35 12.59
CA GLU A 195 -19.50 0.17 12.97
C GLU A 195 -19.46 -0.91 11.87
N GLU A 196 -19.50 -0.50 10.59
CA GLU A 196 -19.46 -1.40 9.43
C GLU A 196 -18.23 -2.32 9.46
N LEU A 197 -17.06 -1.77 9.83
CA LEU A 197 -15.81 -2.52 9.93
C LEU A 197 -15.89 -3.69 10.93
N PHE A 198 -16.63 -3.53 12.04
CA PHE A 198 -16.71 -4.53 13.11
C PHE A 198 -17.88 -5.50 12.96
N GLU A 199 -18.90 -5.15 12.18
CA GLU A 199 -20.07 -5.97 11.91
C GLU A 199 -19.89 -6.90 10.70
N ALA A 200 -18.90 -6.64 9.85
CA ALA A 200 -18.60 -7.48 8.69
C ALA A 200 -18.30 -8.94 9.08
N THR A 201 -18.72 -9.89 8.22
CA THR A 201 -18.60 -11.33 8.45
C THR A 201 -18.18 -12.06 7.16
N GLY A 202 -17.81 -13.34 7.27
CA GLY A 202 -17.50 -14.18 6.11
C GLY A 202 -16.02 -14.37 5.79
N ASP A 203 -15.12 -13.73 6.55
CA ASP A 203 -13.66 -13.89 6.44
C ASP A 203 -13.01 -13.73 7.83
N ASP A 204 -11.92 -14.48 8.09
CA ASP A 204 -11.13 -14.39 9.33
C ASP A 204 -10.58 -12.97 9.57
N GLN A 205 -10.35 -12.20 8.50
CA GLN A 205 -9.95 -10.80 8.57
C GLN A 205 -10.88 -9.97 9.46
N TYR A 206 -12.19 -10.20 9.40
CA TYR A 206 -13.15 -9.42 10.19
C TYR A 206 -13.10 -9.78 11.68
N GLU A 207 -12.74 -11.01 12.03
CA GLU A 207 -12.48 -11.39 13.42
C GLU A 207 -11.25 -10.67 13.99
N ILE A 208 -10.24 -10.37 13.14
CA ILE A 208 -9.07 -9.60 13.56
C ILE A 208 -9.46 -8.17 13.95
N TYR A 209 -10.35 -7.50 13.20
CA TYR A 209 -10.85 -6.16 13.61
C TYR A 209 -11.56 -6.20 14.96
N ARG A 210 -12.41 -7.22 15.19
CA ARG A 210 -13.08 -7.41 16.48
C ARG A 210 -12.10 -7.65 17.63
N LYS A 211 -11.08 -8.48 17.42
CA LYS A 211 -10.01 -8.72 18.41
C LYS A 211 -9.23 -7.44 18.73
N MET A 212 -8.84 -6.67 17.72
CA MET A 212 -8.17 -5.38 17.93
C MET A 212 -9.01 -4.41 18.77
N ARG A 213 -10.32 -4.37 18.56
CA ARG A 213 -11.23 -3.53 19.37
C ARG A 213 -11.31 -4.00 20.83
N GLN A 214 -11.19 -5.30 21.09
CA GLN A 214 -11.23 -5.87 22.44
C GLN A 214 -9.96 -5.54 23.25
N GLU A 215 -8.80 -5.48 22.61
CA GLU A 215 -7.51 -5.16 23.24
C GLU A 215 -7.40 -3.69 23.71
N LEU A 216 -8.35 -2.82 23.34
CA LEU A 216 -8.39 -1.42 23.79
C LEU A 216 -9.08 -1.24 25.16
N LYS A 217 -9.52 -2.33 25.81
CA LYS A 217 -10.21 -2.31 27.11
C LYS A 217 -9.27 -2.40 28.31
#